data_AF-A0A432QGT4-F1
#
_entry.id   AF-A0A432QGT4-F1
#
_cell.length_a   1.000
_cell.length_b   1.000
_cell.length_c   1.000
_cell.angle_alpha   90.00
_cell.angle_beta   90.00
_cell.angle_gamma   90.00
#
_symmetry.space_group_name_H-M   'P 1'
#
loop_
_entity.id
_entity.type
_entity.pdbx_description
1 polymer ?
#
loop_
_entity_poly.entity_id
_entity_poly.type
_entity_poly.pdbx_seq_one_letter_code
_entity_poly.pdbx_strand_id
1 'polypeptide(L)'
;MSEKQKDDIELTETEKAWDEEADDLKVKSVGWKELYLKEDWWAIWLSLGLIFVAYAFFLAGGSIKWIAVHPARWSNLSQVGADLGKHAIQYIAQFIMWLIVFTASLKVMGIKPKEFIPSFIFVYICSILIFIVGAWEHAHHYNLEPPLIALALGMLIANLVGLPRWMDAGFRVEYYIKVGIILLGATLPLTLIIWAGPVAIGQASIVAVSTFLVIFFVGRKMGLDRRLCATLGAGGAVCGVS
;
A
#
# COMPACT_ATOMS: atom_id res chain seq x y z
N MET A 1 -19.93 -44.48 -26.87
CA MET A 1 -19.58 -43.09 -27.23
C MET A 1 -18.07 -43.04 -27.40
N SER A 2 -17.57 -42.64 -28.57
CA SER A 2 -16.13 -42.62 -28.86
C SER A 2 -15.43 -41.55 -28.03
N GLU A 3 -14.18 -41.77 -27.62
CA GLU A 3 -13.35 -40.86 -26.82
C GLU A 3 -13.30 -39.45 -27.45
N LYS A 4 -13.16 -39.41 -28.77
CA LYS A 4 -13.19 -38.18 -29.57
C LYS A 4 -14.48 -37.37 -29.43
N GLN A 5 -15.61 -38.04 -29.20
CA GLN A 5 -16.91 -37.41 -29.05
C GLN A 5 -17.14 -36.87 -27.64
N LYS A 6 -16.39 -37.32 -26.64
CA LYS A 6 -16.36 -36.68 -25.31
C LYS A 6 -15.54 -35.40 -25.35
N ASP A 7 -14.37 -35.43 -25.99
CA ASP A 7 -13.49 -34.27 -26.11
C ASP A 7 -14.16 -33.12 -26.87
N ASP A 8 -14.86 -33.42 -27.97
CA ASP A 8 -15.60 -32.41 -28.75
C ASP A 8 -16.73 -31.73 -27.94
N ILE A 9 -17.38 -32.49 -27.03
CA ILE A 9 -18.44 -31.96 -26.14
C ILE A 9 -17.85 -31.10 -25.03
N GLU A 10 -16.73 -31.54 -24.43
CA GLU A 10 -16.06 -30.79 -23.37
C GLU A 10 -15.50 -29.46 -23.88
N LEU A 11 -14.95 -29.45 -25.10
CA LEU A 11 -14.49 -28.23 -25.77
C LEU A 11 -15.63 -27.24 -26.04
N THR A 12 -16.80 -27.73 -26.50
CA THR A 12 -17.96 -26.84 -26.75
C THR A 12 -18.60 -26.31 -25.48
N GLU A 13 -18.57 -27.04 -24.37
CA GLU A 13 -19.01 -26.53 -23.07
C GLU A 13 -18.04 -25.48 -22.53
N THR A 14 -16.73 -25.66 -22.70
CA THR A 14 -15.77 -24.63 -22.35
C THR A 14 -15.91 -23.37 -23.21
N GLU A 15 -16.04 -23.47 -24.53
CA GLU A 15 -16.21 -22.29 -25.40
C GLU A 15 -17.42 -21.44 -24.99
N LYS A 16 -18.55 -22.09 -24.67
CA LYS A 16 -19.75 -21.39 -24.19
C LYS A 16 -19.57 -20.73 -22.82
N ALA A 17 -18.86 -21.40 -21.90
CA ALA A 17 -18.56 -20.82 -20.59
C ALA A 17 -17.66 -19.57 -20.72
N TRP A 18 -16.70 -19.60 -21.66
CA TRP A 18 -15.84 -18.45 -21.94
C TRP A 18 -16.60 -17.30 -22.61
N ASP A 19 -17.54 -17.60 -23.50
CA ASP A 19 -18.39 -16.59 -24.15
C ASP A 19 -19.36 -15.92 -23.15
N GLU A 20 -19.96 -16.69 -22.23
CA GLU A 20 -20.81 -16.14 -21.15
C GLU A 20 -20.01 -15.24 -20.20
N GLU A 21 -18.80 -15.65 -19.82
CA GLU A 21 -17.92 -14.85 -18.96
C GLU A 21 -17.39 -13.58 -19.69
N ALA A 22 -17.15 -13.67 -21.00
CA ALA A 22 -16.79 -12.53 -21.84
C ALA A 22 -17.94 -11.52 -22.03
N ASP A 23 -19.21 -11.99 -22.06
CA ASP A 23 -20.38 -11.12 -22.12
C ASP A 23 -20.66 -10.41 -20.78
N ASP A 24 -20.35 -11.05 -19.65
CA ASP A 24 -20.36 -10.42 -18.31
C ASP A 24 -19.24 -9.37 -18.13
N LEU A 25 -18.17 -9.45 -18.93
CA LEU A 25 -17.10 -8.45 -18.99
C LEU A 25 -17.42 -7.24 -19.89
N LYS A 26 -18.60 -7.18 -20.53
CA LYS A 26 -19.08 -5.95 -21.19
C LYS A 26 -19.30 -4.87 -20.13
N VAL A 27 -18.27 -4.03 -20.00
CA VAL A 27 -18.18 -2.82 -19.18
C VAL A 27 -19.54 -2.14 -19.03
N LYS A 28 -20.19 -2.38 -17.88
CA LYS A 28 -21.35 -1.58 -17.45
C LYS A 28 -20.92 -0.12 -17.48
N SER A 29 -21.65 0.68 -18.26
CA SER A 29 -21.43 2.11 -18.43
C SER A 29 -21.11 2.78 -17.09
N VAL A 30 -19.96 3.46 -17.02
CA VAL A 30 -19.47 4.15 -15.82
C VAL A 30 -20.45 5.27 -15.46
N GLY A 31 -21.41 4.96 -14.58
CA GLY A 31 -22.32 5.97 -14.06
C GLY A 31 -21.52 6.99 -13.26
N TRP A 32 -21.85 8.28 -13.37
CA TRP A 32 -21.20 9.35 -12.60
C TRP A 32 -21.25 9.12 -11.09
N LYS A 33 -22.17 8.28 -10.62
CA LYS A 33 -22.26 7.82 -9.23
C LYS A 33 -21.10 6.88 -8.85
N GLU A 34 -20.60 6.03 -9.75
CA GLU A 34 -19.46 5.16 -9.47
C GLU A 34 -18.17 5.93 -9.24
N LEU A 35 -18.02 7.11 -9.87
CA LEU A 35 -16.88 8.01 -9.67
C LEU A 35 -16.77 8.56 -8.24
N TYR A 36 -17.87 8.59 -7.48
CA TYR A 36 -17.91 9.11 -6.11
C TYR A 36 -18.11 8.02 -5.04
N LEU A 37 -18.40 6.79 -5.43
CA LEU A 37 -18.65 5.68 -4.50
C LEU A 37 -17.49 4.70 -4.41
N LYS A 38 -16.61 4.63 -5.43
CA LYS A 38 -15.46 3.73 -5.43
C LYS A 38 -14.27 4.34 -4.67
N GLU A 39 -13.62 3.50 -3.87
CA GLU A 39 -12.42 3.81 -3.09
C GLU A 39 -11.29 4.38 -3.98
N ASP A 40 -11.15 3.83 -5.20
CA ASP A 40 -10.13 4.18 -6.18
C ASP A 40 -10.17 5.65 -6.59
N TRP A 41 -11.38 6.15 -6.86
CA TRP A 41 -11.56 7.54 -7.28
C TRP A 41 -11.33 8.49 -6.12
N TRP A 42 -11.75 8.15 -4.91
CA TRP A 42 -11.47 8.96 -3.73
C TRP A 42 -9.98 9.07 -3.43
N ALA A 43 -9.20 8.02 -3.67
CA ALA A 43 -7.75 8.08 -3.52
C ALA A 43 -7.14 9.12 -4.47
N ILE A 44 -7.63 9.17 -5.72
CA ILE A 44 -7.23 10.16 -6.73
C ILE A 44 -7.66 11.56 -6.31
N TRP A 45 -8.94 11.77 -5.99
CA TRP A 45 -9.48 13.08 -5.62
C TRP A 45 -8.81 13.67 -4.37
N LEU A 46 -8.61 12.85 -3.33
CA LEU A 46 -7.91 13.29 -2.13
C LEU A 46 -6.46 13.70 -2.43
N SER A 47 -5.75 12.87 -3.18
CA SER A 47 -4.34 13.12 -3.49
C SER A 47 -4.17 14.36 -4.36
N LEU A 48 -4.99 14.50 -5.42
CA LEU A 48 -5.01 15.70 -6.27
C LEU A 48 -5.42 16.95 -5.49
N GLY A 49 -6.40 16.83 -4.60
CA GLY A 49 -6.81 17.92 -3.71
C GLY A 49 -5.67 18.35 -2.79
N LEU A 50 -4.94 17.41 -2.20
CA LEU A 50 -3.79 17.70 -1.35
C LEU A 50 -2.65 18.37 -2.14
N ILE A 51 -2.37 17.89 -3.36
CA ILE A 51 -1.37 18.49 -4.27
C ILE A 51 -1.77 19.93 -4.62
N PHE A 52 -3.05 20.17 -4.93
CA PHE A 52 -3.54 21.51 -5.23
C PHE A 52 -3.41 22.46 -4.03
N VAL A 53 -3.76 22.00 -2.83
CA VAL A 53 -3.57 22.78 -1.59
C VAL A 53 -2.08 23.07 -1.36
N ALA A 54 -1.20 22.08 -1.56
CA ALA A 54 0.25 22.27 -1.46
C ALA A 54 0.77 23.31 -2.46
N TYR A 55 0.29 23.27 -3.69
CA TYR A 55 0.64 24.24 -4.73
C TYR A 55 0.14 25.65 -4.40
N ALA A 56 -1.10 25.78 -3.90
CA ALA A 56 -1.65 27.06 -3.47
C ALA A 56 -0.86 27.67 -2.29
N PHE A 57 -0.48 26.85 -1.31
CA PHE A 57 0.39 27.28 -0.20
C PHE A 57 1.76 27.75 -0.68
N PHE A 58 2.34 27.04 -1.65
CA PHE A 58 3.62 27.42 -2.25
C PHE A 58 3.53 28.78 -2.95
N LEU A 59 2.46 29.05 -3.71
CA LEU A 59 2.22 30.36 -4.32
C LEU A 59 2.04 31.48 -3.28
N ALA A 60 1.46 31.17 -2.12
CA ALA A 60 1.30 32.09 -1.01
C ALA A 60 2.60 32.31 -0.19
N GLY A 61 3.73 31.70 -0.60
CA GLY A 61 5.01 31.78 0.11
C GLY A 61 5.11 30.91 1.36
N GLY A 62 4.11 30.07 1.62
CA GLY A 62 4.08 29.10 2.71
C GLY A 62 4.59 27.72 2.30
N SER A 63 4.79 26.84 3.28
CA SER A 63 5.20 25.45 3.04
C SER A 63 4.50 24.49 4.00
N ILE A 64 3.99 23.38 3.48
CA ILE A 64 3.38 22.29 4.27
C ILE A 64 4.45 21.46 5.00
N LYS A 65 5.74 21.66 4.69
CA LYS A 65 6.86 20.90 5.28
C LYS A 65 6.89 20.93 6.82
N TRP A 66 6.32 21.95 7.46
CA TRP A 66 6.24 22.02 8.92
C TRP A 66 5.41 20.89 9.56
N ILE A 67 4.50 20.27 8.80
CA ILE A 67 3.64 19.16 9.25
C ILE A 67 4.26 17.79 8.93
N ALA A 68 5.24 17.73 8.02
CA ALA A 68 5.87 16.49 7.59
C ALA A 68 7.03 16.12 8.53
N VAL A 69 6.70 15.51 9.69
CA VAL A 69 7.69 15.11 10.69
C VAL A 69 7.92 13.61 10.66
N HIS A 70 9.18 13.22 10.79
CA HIS A 70 9.60 11.84 11.02
C HIS A 70 10.55 11.80 12.22
N PRO A 71 10.52 10.73 13.04
CA PRO A 71 11.41 10.60 14.19
C PRO A 71 12.88 10.69 13.78
N ALA A 72 13.64 11.52 14.50
CA ALA A 72 15.08 11.60 14.29
C ALA A 72 15.79 10.31 14.73
N ARG A 73 16.97 10.04 14.17
CA ARG A 73 17.80 8.91 14.62
C ARG A 73 18.21 9.09 16.07
N TRP A 74 18.14 8.01 16.84
CA TRP A 74 18.44 8.04 18.28
C TRP A 74 19.22 6.81 18.73
N SER A 75 20.09 7.00 19.72
CA SER A 75 20.79 5.93 20.46
C SER A 75 20.32 5.84 21.91
N ASN A 76 19.89 6.96 22.50
CA ASN A 76 19.45 7.02 23.88
C ASN A 76 17.94 7.29 23.97
N LEU A 77 17.23 6.58 24.86
CA LEU A 77 15.79 6.77 25.11
C LEU A 77 15.42 8.20 25.51
N SER A 78 16.35 8.93 26.14
CA SER A 78 16.18 10.35 26.48
C SER A 78 16.09 11.27 25.25
N GLN A 79 16.75 10.91 24.14
CA GLN A 79 16.70 11.65 22.88
C GLN A 79 15.32 11.51 22.22
N VAL A 80 14.71 10.32 22.30
CA VAL A 80 13.34 10.09 21.81
C VAL A 80 12.35 10.98 22.55
N GLY A 81 12.44 11.03 23.89
CA GLY A 81 11.57 11.90 24.69
C GLY A 81 11.75 13.39 24.37
N ALA A 82 12.99 13.83 24.14
CA ALA A 82 13.30 15.21 23.78
C ALA A 82 12.81 15.58 22.37
N ASP A 83 12.94 14.67 21.40
CA ASP A 83 12.47 14.85 20.02
C ASP A 83 10.93 14.88 19.97
N LEU A 84 10.29 13.91 20.64
CA LEU A 84 8.85 13.81 20.72
C LEU A 84 8.24 15.04 21.42
N GLY A 85 8.91 15.56 22.46
CA GLY A 85 8.50 16.79 23.15
C GLY A 85 8.61 18.04 22.27
N LYS A 86 9.70 18.19 21.51
CA LYS A 86 9.90 19.32 20.60
C LYS A 86 8.92 19.31 19.43
N HIS A 87 8.64 18.12 18.89
CA HIS A 87 7.82 17.94 17.71
C HIS A 87 6.38 17.49 18.02
N ALA A 88 5.98 17.44 19.29
CA ALA A 88 4.65 16.99 19.73
C ALA A 88 3.51 17.70 18.99
N ILE A 89 3.62 19.03 18.85
CA ILE A 89 2.62 19.86 18.17
C ILE A 89 2.51 19.45 16.70
N GLN A 90 3.63 19.13 16.05
CA GLN A 90 3.65 18.75 14.65
C GLN A 90 3.09 17.34 14.45
N TYR A 91 3.40 16.38 15.33
CA TYR A 91 2.77 15.05 15.31
C TYR A 91 1.26 15.12 15.51
N ILE A 92 0.78 16.01 16.39
CA ILE A 92 -0.65 16.26 16.59
C ILE A 92 -1.26 16.94 15.35
N ALA A 93 -0.60 17.93 14.77
CA ALA A 93 -1.07 18.60 13.56
C ALA A 93 -1.15 17.63 12.37
N GLN A 94 -0.14 16.77 12.19
CA GLN A 94 -0.11 15.72 11.18
C GLN A 94 -1.24 14.70 11.40
N PHE A 95 -1.46 14.27 12.64
CA PHE A 95 -2.56 13.40 13.01
C PHE A 95 -3.91 14.01 12.65
N ILE A 96 -4.17 15.26 13.07
CA ILE A 96 -5.44 15.96 12.83
C ILE A 96 -5.67 16.15 11.33
N MET A 97 -4.63 16.54 10.59
CA MET A 97 -4.70 16.71 9.14
C MET A 97 -5.15 15.41 8.46
N TRP A 98 -4.45 14.30 8.69
CA TRP A 98 -4.80 13.01 8.09
C TRP A 98 -6.14 12.46 8.58
N LEU A 99 -6.45 12.67 9.87
CA LEU A 99 -7.75 12.27 10.43
C LEU A 99 -8.89 12.99 9.71
N ILE A 100 -8.79 14.31 9.50
CA ILE A 100 -9.82 15.10 8.80
C ILE A 100 -9.93 14.63 7.34
N VAL A 101 -8.81 14.51 6.64
CA VAL A 101 -8.75 14.14 5.22
C VAL A 101 -9.36 12.75 4.99
N PHE A 102 -8.95 11.74 5.75
CA PHE A 102 -9.48 10.39 5.61
C PHE A 102 -10.90 10.23 6.13
N THR A 103 -11.25 10.87 7.25
CA THR A 103 -12.63 10.82 7.78
C THR A 103 -13.62 11.48 6.81
N ALA A 104 -13.26 12.62 6.21
CA ALA A 104 -14.11 13.28 5.22
C ALA A 104 -14.37 12.38 4.02
N SER A 105 -13.33 11.74 3.49
CA SER A 105 -13.45 10.82 2.37
C SER A 105 -14.28 9.57 2.70
N LEU A 106 -14.01 8.93 3.84
CA LEU A 106 -14.72 7.72 4.26
C LEU A 106 -16.19 8.00 4.61
N LYS A 107 -16.49 9.20 5.13
CA LYS A 107 -17.87 9.66 5.35
C LYS A 107 -18.64 9.73 4.04
N VAL A 108 -18.02 10.19 2.95
CA VAL A 108 -18.68 10.23 1.64
C VAL A 108 -18.86 8.83 1.05
N MET A 109 -17.95 7.90 1.36
CA MET A 109 -18.08 6.47 1.03
C MET A 109 -19.10 5.71 1.91
N GLY A 110 -19.80 6.40 2.83
CA GLY A 110 -20.84 5.80 3.68
C GLY A 110 -20.33 5.08 4.93
N ILE A 111 -19.03 5.16 5.24
CA ILE A 111 -18.46 4.60 6.46
C ILE A 111 -18.71 5.57 7.62
N LYS A 112 -19.16 5.03 8.76
CA LYS A 112 -19.46 5.84 9.94
C LYS A 112 -18.16 6.36 10.57
N PRO A 113 -17.99 7.69 10.74
CA PRO A 113 -16.80 8.25 11.37
C PRO A 113 -16.51 7.69 12.76
N LYS A 114 -17.56 7.35 13.51
CA LYS A 114 -17.44 6.79 14.88
C LYS A 114 -16.72 5.44 14.93
N GLU A 115 -16.76 4.67 13.86
CA GLU A 115 -16.06 3.37 13.76
C GLU A 115 -14.64 3.56 13.19
N PHE A 116 -14.43 4.55 12.33
CA PHE A 116 -13.13 4.83 11.73
C PHE A 116 -12.12 5.50 12.68
N ILE A 117 -12.55 6.54 13.41
CA ILE A 117 -11.69 7.34 14.29
C ILE A 117 -10.87 6.49 15.28
N PRO A 118 -11.47 5.56 16.07
CA PRO A 118 -10.69 4.77 17.02
C PRO A 118 -9.65 3.88 16.32
N SER A 119 -10.01 3.30 15.17
CA SER A 119 -9.12 2.44 14.38
C SER A 119 -7.96 3.22 13.78
N PHE A 120 -8.22 4.44 13.29
CA PHE A 120 -7.18 5.33 12.78
C PHE A 120 -6.23 5.80 13.88
N ILE A 121 -6.74 6.15 15.07
CA ILE A 121 -5.90 6.49 16.24
C ILE A 121 -4.93 5.36 16.55
N PHE A 122 -5.43 4.12 16.60
CA PHE A 122 -4.61 2.95 16.85
C PHE A 122 -3.52 2.77 15.79
N VAL A 123 -3.89 2.78 14.50
CA VAL A 123 -2.95 2.62 13.39
C VAL A 123 -1.88 3.72 13.41
N TYR A 124 -2.27 4.96 13.68
CA TYR A 124 -1.33 6.09 13.76
C TYR A 124 -0.34 5.95 14.92
N ILE A 125 -0.81 5.58 16.12
CA ILE A 125 0.07 5.35 17.27
C ILE A 125 1.04 4.19 16.97
N CYS A 126 0.55 3.07 16.45
CA CYS A 126 1.40 1.96 16.06
C CYS A 126 2.43 2.39 15.00
N SER A 127 2.03 3.21 14.03
CA SER A 127 2.94 3.73 13.00
C SER A 127 4.06 4.56 13.63
N ILE A 128 3.73 5.50 14.53
CA ILE A 128 4.75 6.29 15.26
C ILE A 128 5.70 5.37 16.02
N LEU A 129 5.19 4.38 16.76
CA LEU A 129 6.03 3.44 17.50
C LEU A 129 6.96 2.66 16.57
N ILE A 130 6.46 2.17 15.44
CA ILE A 130 7.27 1.47 14.43
C ILE A 130 8.37 2.39 13.87
N PHE A 131 8.04 3.65 13.55
CA PHE A 131 9.03 4.62 13.07
C PHE A 131 10.07 4.98 14.13
N ILE A 132 9.69 5.09 15.40
CA ILE A 132 10.64 5.30 16.50
C ILE A 132 11.58 4.09 16.60
N VAL A 133 11.05 2.86 16.59
CA VAL A 133 11.91 1.65 16.65
C VAL A 133 12.80 1.55 15.42
N GLY A 134 12.30 1.87 14.22
CA GLY A 134 13.08 1.87 12.98
C GLY A 134 14.14 2.97 12.91
N ALA A 135 13.96 4.09 13.62
CA ALA A 135 14.94 5.17 13.73
C ALA A 135 16.06 4.87 14.75
N TRP A 136 16.03 3.71 15.39
CA TRP A 136 17.07 3.31 16.35
C TRP A 136 18.40 3.04 15.64
N GLU A 137 19.48 3.64 16.13
CA GLU A 137 20.80 3.62 15.49
C GLU A 137 21.33 2.21 15.21
N HIS A 138 21.06 1.24 16.10
CA HIS A 138 21.43 -0.17 15.91
C HIS A 138 20.51 -0.92 14.95
N ALA A 139 19.24 -0.53 14.83
CA ALA A 139 18.29 -1.14 13.90
C ALA A 139 18.72 -0.91 12.44
N HIS A 140 19.34 0.24 12.17
CA HIS A 140 19.83 0.58 10.83
C HIS A 140 21.03 -0.28 10.39
N HIS A 141 21.89 -0.69 11.33
CA HIS A 141 23.02 -1.60 11.03
C HIS A 141 22.54 -2.98 10.56
N TYR A 142 21.32 -3.39 10.93
CA TYR A 142 20.70 -4.65 10.50
C TYR A 142 19.67 -4.47 9.38
N ASN A 143 19.59 -3.29 8.74
CA ASN A 143 18.57 -2.96 7.72
C ASN A 143 17.13 -3.20 8.20
N LEU A 144 16.84 -2.98 9.49
CA LEU A 144 15.49 -3.06 10.02
C LEU A 144 14.71 -1.79 9.64
N GLU A 145 14.25 -1.73 8.40
CA GLU A 145 13.41 -0.65 7.93
C GLU A 145 12.05 -0.67 8.66
N PRO A 146 11.40 0.49 8.86
CA PRO A 146 10.07 0.57 9.46
C PRO A 146 9.05 -0.42 8.86
N PRO A 147 8.98 -0.64 7.52
CA PRO A 147 8.07 -1.64 6.95
C PRO A 147 8.36 -3.08 7.39
N LEU A 148 9.62 -3.47 7.53
CA LEU A 148 10.00 -4.82 7.99
C LEU A 148 9.59 -5.03 9.45
N ILE A 149 9.79 -4.01 10.29
CA ILE A 149 9.35 -4.02 11.69
C ILE A 149 7.82 -4.08 11.77
N ALA A 150 7.12 -3.31 10.93
CA ALA A 150 5.66 -3.34 10.85
C ALA A 150 5.13 -4.73 10.50
N LEU A 151 5.75 -5.39 9.51
CA LEU A 151 5.37 -6.74 9.09
C LEU A 151 5.61 -7.77 10.20
N ALA A 152 6.78 -7.72 10.85
CA ALA A 152 7.10 -8.63 11.94
C ALA A 152 6.15 -8.46 13.13
N LEU A 153 5.88 -7.22 13.56
CA LEU A 153 4.94 -6.92 14.64
C LEU A 153 3.51 -7.31 14.26
N GLY A 154 3.07 -7.01 13.03
CA GLY A 154 1.75 -7.36 12.54
C GLY A 154 1.52 -8.88 12.55
N MET A 155 2.52 -9.65 12.08
CA MET A 155 2.49 -11.11 12.12
C MET A 155 2.41 -11.65 13.56
N LEU A 156 3.21 -11.09 14.48
CA LEU A 156 3.21 -11.49 15.88
C LEU A 156 1.85 -11.22 16.55
N ILE A 157 1.27 -10.04 16.33
CA ILE A 157 -0.03 -9.65 16.89
C ILE A 157 -1.14 -10.54 16.31
N ALA A 158 -1.13 -10.76 14.99
CA ALA A 158 -2.13 -11.60 14.31
C ALA A 158 -2.11 -13.05 14.81
N ASN A 159 -0.93 -13.59 15.13
CA ASN A 159 -0.78 -14.97 15.59
C ASN A 159 -1.03 -15.17 17.08
N LEU A 160 -0.85 -14.15 17.93
CA LEU A 160 -1.00 -14.27 19.39
C LEU A 160 -2.36 -13.81 19.92
N VAL A 161 -2.84 -12.66 19.45
CA VAL A 161 -4.01 -11.98 20.04
C VAL A 161 -5.19 -11.96 19.08
N GLY A 162 -4.91 -11.85 17.77
CA GLY A 162 -5.91 -11.52 16.77
C GLY A 162 -6.38 -10.06 16.89
N LEU A 163 -6.98 -9.55 15.82
CA LEU A 163 -7.42 -8.15 15.76
C LEU A 163 -8.94 -8.07 15.98
N PRO A 164 -9.43 -7.18 16.86
CA PRO A 164 -10.87 -7.01 17.08
C PRO A 164 -11.58 -6.37 15.88
N ARG A 165 -12.84 -6.77 15.66
CA ARG A 165 -13.65 -6.40 14.46
C ARG A 165 -13.87 -4.89 14.25
N TRP A 166 -13.72 -4.06 15.28
CA TRP A 166 -13.85 -2.61 15.12
C TRP A 166 -12.69 -2.02 14.29
N MET A 167 -11.55 -2.72 14.20
CA MET A 167 -10.38 -2.28 13.44
C MET A 167 -10.55 -2.43 11.92
N ASP A 168 -11.52 -3.23 11.46
CA ASP A 168 -11.82 -3.44 10.04
C ASP A 168 -12.14 -2.11 9.33
N ALA A 169 -12.72 -1.15 10.04
CA ALA A 169 -13.03 0.18 9.48
C ALA A 169 -11.77 1.01 9.21
N GLY A 170 -10.67 0.79 9.96
CA GLY A 170 -9.42 1.54 9.84
C GLY A 170 -8.34 0.84 9.00
N PHE A 171 -8.36 -0.49 8.88
CA PHE A 171 -7.40 -1.23 8.05
C PHE A 171 -7.76 -1.20 6.55
N ARG A 172 -7.90 -0.01 5.99
CA ARG A 172 -8.08 0.22 4.55
C ARG A 172 -6.71 0.26 3.85
N VAL A 173 -5.99 -0.86 3.88
CA VAL A 173 -4.60 -0.95 3.40
C VAL A 173 -4.51 -0.54 1.92
N GLU A 174 -5.43 -1.03 1.10
CA GLU A 174 -5.52 -0.68 -0.32
C GLU A 174 -5.68 0.83 -0.53
N TYR A 175 -6.60 1.45 0.22
CA TYR A 175 -6.80 2.89 0.18
C TYR A 175 -5.54 3.69 0.52
N TYR A 176 -4.87 3.35 1.62
CA TYR A 176 -3.68 4.05 2.07
C TYR A 176 -2.52 3.87 1.10
N ILE A 177 -2.32 2.67 0.57
CA ILE A 177 -1.30 2.38 -0.43
C ILE A 177 -1.58 3.17 -1.72
N LYS A 178 -2.83 3.21 -2.20
CA LYS A 178 -3.20 3.98 -3.40
C LYS A 178 -2.95 5.47 -3.23
N VAL A 179 -3.38 6.06 -2.11
CA VAL A 179 -3.10 7.48 -1.80
C VAL A 179 -1.59 7.73 -1.74
N GLY A 180 -0.84 6.86 -1.07
CA GLY A 180 0.61 6.94 -0.96
C GLY A 180 1.32 6.91 -2.31
N ILE A 181 0.97 5.98 -3.19
CA ILE A 181 1.55 5.85 -4.54
C ILE A 181 1.28 7.09 -5.39
N ILE A 182 0.06 7.65 -5.34
CA ILE A 182 -0.28 8.86 -6.10
C ILE A 182 0.52 10.06 -5.59
N LEU A 183 0.62 10.23 -4.27
CA LEU A 183 1.41 11.31 -3.67
C LEU A 183 2.91 11.15 -3.92
N LEU A 184 3.44 9.92 -3.91
CA LEU A 184 4.83 9.64 -4.26
C LEU A 184 5.09 9.96 -5.73
N GLY A 185 4.17 9.60 -6.63
CA GLY A 185 4.21 9.99 -8.03
C GLY A 185 4.27 11.51 -8.24
N ALA A 186 3.56 12.29 -7.42
CA ALA A 186 3.59 13.75 -7.48
C ALA A 186 4.96 14.37 -7.11
N THR A 187 5.84 13.61 -6.44
CA THR A 187 7.21 14.05 -6.14
C THR A 187 8.19 13.79 -7.29
N LEU A 188 7.81 12.95 -8.27
CA LEU A 188 8.69 12.54 -9.36
C LEU A 188 8.60 13.51 -10.55
N PRO A 189 9.72 14.09 -11.01
CA PRO A 189 9.70 14.94 -12.19
C PRO A 189 9.43 14.13 -13.45
N LEU A 190 8.48 14.58 -14.29
CA LEU A 190 8.12 13.92 -15.55
C LEU A 190 9.33 13.75 -16.48
N THR A 191 10.28 14.68 -16.45
CA THR A 191 11.52 14.60 -17.22
C THR A 191 12.38 13.40 -16.78
N LEU A 192 12.49 13.14 -15.48
CA LEU A 192 13.23 11.99 -14.96
C LEU A 192 12.57 10.68 -15.39
N ILE A 193 11.24 10.61 -15.40
CA ILE A 193 10.48 9.42 -15.81
C ILE A 193 10.69 9.12 -17.30
N ILE A 194 10.67 10.13 -18.17
CA ILE A 194 10.85 9.92 -19.62
C ILE A 194 12.25 9.40 -19.92
N TRP A 195 13.27 9.96 -19.28
CA TRP A 195 14.67 9.57 -19.51
C TRP A 195 15.05 8.25 -18.84
N ALA A 196 14.64 8.05 -17.58
CA ALA A 196 14.98 6.86 -16.81
C ALA A 196 14.02 5.70 -17.04
N GLY A 197 12.80 5.95 -17.53
CA GLY A 197 11.72 4.97 -17.66
C GLY A 197 12.11 3.72 -18.45
N PRO A 198 12.65 3.82 -19.67
CA PRO A 198 13.04 2.65 -20.45
C PRO A 198 14.10 1.79 -19.76
N VAL A 199 15.10 2.44 -19.14
CA VAL A 199 16.17 1.74 -18.39
C VAL A 199 15.61 1.08 -17.14
N ALA A 200 14.75 1.77 -16.40
CA ALA A 200 14.10 1.27 -15.19
C ALA A 200 13.20 0.06 -15.49
N ILE A 201 12.39 0.10 -16.56
CA ILE A 201 11.54 -1.01 -16.97
C ILE A 201 12.39 -2.21 -17.40
N GLY A 202 13.45 -1.99 -18.18
CA GLY A 202 14.35 -3.06 -18.60
C GLY A 202 15.03 -3.73 -17.41
N GLN A 203 15.60 -2.94 -16.50
CA GLN A 203 16.27 -3.46 -15.30
C GLN A 203 15.29 -4.18 -14.37
N ALA A 204 14.13 -3.58 -14.09
CA ALA A 204 13.11 -4.19 -13.23
C ALA A 204 12.62 -5.52 -13.80
N SER A 205 12.43 -5.61 -15.12
CA SER A 205 12.01 -6.85 -15.79
C SER A 205 13.07 -7.95 -15.67
N ILE A 206 14.34 -7.61 -15.89
CA ILE A 206 15.45 -8.58 -15.77
C ILE A 206 15.55 -9.09 -14.32
N VAL A 207 15.50 -8.18 -13.33
CA VAL A 207 15.57 -8.54 -11.91
C VAL A 207 14.36 -9.39 -11.50
N ALA A 208 13.15 -9.03 -11.92
CA ALA A 208 11.95 -9.78 -11.60
C ALA A 208 12.00 -11.20 -12.20
N VAL A 209 12.28 -11.34 -13.50
CA VAL A 209 12.33 -12.65 -14.16
C VAL A 209 13.45 -13.52 -13.58
N SER A 210 14.64 -12.96 -13.39
CA SER A 210 15.76 -13.71 -12.82
C SER A 210 15.47 -14.19 -11.39
N THR A 211 14.95 -13.30 -10.53
CA THR A 211 14.59 -13.65 -9.14
C THR A 211 13.49 -14.70 -9.10
N PHE A 212 12.45 -14.57 -9.94
CA PHE A 212 11.38 -15.55 -10.05
C PHE A 212 11.92 -16.93 -10.41
N LEU A 213 12.74 -17.02 -11.46
CA LEU A 213 13.30 -18.27 -11.94
C LEU A 213 14.22 -18.91 -10.89
N VAL A 214 15.08 -18.13 -10.24
CA VAL A 214 15.98 -18.62 -9.19
C VAL A 214 15.16 -19.22 -8.04
N ILE A 215 14.18 -18.49 -7.51
CA ILE A 215 13.34 -18.98 -6.40
C ILE A 215 12.56 -20.23 -6.83
N PHE A 216 11.98 -20.21 -8.03
CA PHE A 216 11.21 -21.33 -8.56
C PHE A 216 12.07 -22.60 -8.69
N PHE A 217 13.23 -22.52 -9.35
CA PHE A 217 14.09 -23.68 -9.56
C PHE A 217 14.71 -24.19 -8.26
N VAL A 218 15.11 -23.30 -7.35
CA VAL A 218 15.61 -23.71 -6.03
C VAL A 218 14.51 -24.39 -5.21
N GLY A 219 13.30 -23.84 -5.18
CA GLY A 219 12.15 -24.46 -4.51
C GLY A 219 11.81 -25.84 -5.09
N ARG A 220 11.86 -25.97 -6.43
CA ARG A 220 11.66 -27.26 -7.10
C ARG A 220 12.75 -28.28 -6.72
N LYS A 221 14.01 -27.85 -6.61
CA LYS A 221 15.12 -28.71 -6.18
C LYS A 221 14.98 -29.14 -4.72
N MET A 222 14.39 -28.30 -3.87
CA MET A 222 14.07 -28.61 -2.47
C MET A 222 12.82 -29.50 -2.30
N GLY A 223 12.17 -29.91 -3.40
CA GLY A 223 11.03 -30.83 -3.37
C GLY A 223 9.68 -30.15 -3.11
N LEU A 224 9.59 -28.81 -3.20
CA LEU A 224 8.33 -28.09 -3.02
C LEU A 224 7.38 -28.30 -4.21
N ASP A 225 6.08 -28.24 -3.92
CA ASP A 225 5.04 -28.29 -4.95
C ASP A 225 5.16 -27.11 -5.93
N ARG A 226 4.81 -27.34 -7.19
CA ARG A 226 4.94 -26.31 -8.26
C ARG A 226 4.15 -25.05 -7.94
N ARG A 227 2.97 -25.18 -7.32
CA ARG A 227 2.13 -24.02 -6.97
C ARG A 227 2.79 -23.18 -5.89
N LEU A 228 3.38 -23.82 -4.88
CA LEU A 228 4.12 -23.15 -3.81
C LEU A 228 5.41 -22.49 -4.33
N CYS A 229 6.13 -23.14 -5.24
CA CYS A 229 7.29 -22.52 -5.89
C CYS A 229 6.90 -21.29 -6.71
N ALA A 230 5.78 -21.35 -7.44
CA ALA A 230 5.29 -20.23 -8.24
C ALA A 230 4.85 -19.06 -7.35
N THR A 231 4.17 -19.32 -6.22
CA THR A 231 3.75 -18.26 -5.30
C THR A 231 4.93 -17.61 -4.58
N LEU A 232 5.91 -18.40 -4.12
CA LEU A 232 7.15 -17.87 -3.52
C LEU A 232 7.98 -17.09 -4.55
N GLY A 233 8.09 -17.62 -5.77
CA GLY A 233 8.79 -16.95 -6.86
C GLY A 233 8.13 -15.62 -7.23
N ALA A 234 6.81 -15.59 -7.39
CA ALA A 234 6.08 -14.37 -7.69
C ALA A 234 6.18 -13.35 -6.54
N GLY A 235 6.02 -13.80 -5.29
CA GLY A 235 6.12 -12.94 -4.12
C GLY A 235 7.52 -12.36 -3.91
N GLY A 236 8.58 -13.12 -4.21
CA GLY A 236 9.97 -12.65 -4.07
C GLY A 236 10.51 -11.87 -5.27
N ALA A 237 9.94 -12.07 -6.47
CA ALA A 237 10.35 -11.40 -7.70
C ALA A 237 9.73 -10.03 -7.89
N VAL A 238 8.52 -9.83 -7.37
CA VAL A 238 7.90 -8.51 -7.35
C VAL A 238 8.68 -7.69 -6.34
N CYS A 239 9.38 -6.66 -6.82
CA CYS A 239 9.87 -5.61 -5.94
C CYS A 239 8.63 -5.04 -5.24
N GLY A 240 8.38 -5.48 -4.02
CA GLY A 240 7.34 -4.90 -3.18
C GLY A 240 7.56 -3.39 -3.12
N VAL A 241 6.47 -2.65 -2.93
CA VAL A 241 6.52 -1.22 -2.67
C VAL A 241 7.21 -1.04 -1.31
N SER A 242 8.54 -1.00 -1.31
CA SER A 242 9.40 -0.53 -0.23
C SER A 242 9.72 0.94 -0.45
#